data_AF-N6WW72-F1
#
_entry.id   AF-N6WW72-F1
#
_cell.length_a   1.000
_cell.length_b   1.000
_cell.length_c   1.000
_cell.angle_alpha   90.00
_cell.angle_beta   90.00
_cell.angle_gamma   90.00
#
_symmetry.space_group_name_H-M   'P 1'
#
loop_
_entity.id
_entity.type
_entity.pdbx_description
1 polymer ?
#
loop_
_entity_poly.entity_id
_entity_poly.type
_entity_poly.pdbx_seq_one_letter_code
_entity_poly.pdbx_strand_id
1 'polypeptide(L)'
;MTTAQRPKTKSNARVIGWCLAGVVGMFAFGFALVPLYEVFCDITGINGKTGGRYEGPVSTEVDQKRQVKVQFIAQNGPGMPWTFRPRQTSITVHPGEPTQVAFFAENRTAAAMTAQAIPSLSPSQGTLFFHKTECFCFNQQTLAAGESIDMPLVFIVDRELPAEIKTLTLSYTLYDQSKLGQDAAAPAVSQQLPPWQLTAPRRLMPWETIPWATMPGNITTTMTNNG
;
A
#
# COMPACT_ATOMS: atom_id res chain seq x y z
N MET A 1 -0.51 26.04 -78.19
CA MET A 1 -1.62 25.64 -77.30
C MET A 1 -1.06 24.59 -76.35
N THR A 2 -0.71 24.98 -75.12
CA THR A 2 -0.16 24.05 -74.11
C THR A 2 -1.25 23.76 -73.10
N THR A 3 -1.76 22.53 -73.11
CA THR A 3 -2.76 22.03 -72.16
C THR A 3 -2.11 21.76 -70.81
N ALA A 4 -2.54 22.49 -69.77
CA ALA A 4 -2.16 22.24 -68.39
C ALA A 4 -2.86 20.97 -67.85
N GLN A 5 -2.12 19.91 -67.59
CA GLN A 5 -2.63 18.73 -66.89
C GLN A 5 -2.60 18.97 -65.38
N ARG A 6 -3.77 18.93 -64.72
CA ARG A 6 -3.89 18.95 -63.25
C ARG A 6 -3.35 17.62 -62.66
N PRO A 7 -2.46 17.64 -61.65
CA PRO A 7 -2.01 16.41 -61.01
C PRO A 7 -3.17 15.75 -60.26
N LYS A 8 -3.47 14.47 -60.59
CA LYS A 8 -4.39 13.64 -59.79
C LYS A 8 -3.74 13.36 -58.44
N THR A 9 -4.24 13.99 -57.38
CA THR A 9 -3.84 13.68 -56.00
C THR A 9 -4.11 12.20 -55.73
N LYS A 10 -3.05 11.41 -55.51
CA LYS A 10 -3.18 10.00 -55.14
C LYS A 10 -3.93 9.93 -53.81
N SER A 11 -5.04 9.21 -53.80
CA SER A 11 -5.93 9.14 -52.64
C SER A 11 -5.26 8.35 -51.51
N ASN A 12 -4.89 9.06 -50.44
CA ASN A 12 -4.40 8.48 -49.19
C ASN A 12 -5.52 7.78 -48.40
N ALA A 13 -6.77 7.79 -48.90
CA ALA A 13 -7.92 7.19 -48.23
C ALA A 13 -7.73 5.69 -47.96
N ARG A 14 -6.97 4.98 -48.82
CA ARG A 14 -6.65 3.56 -48.61
C ARG A 14 -5.72 3.33 -47.42
N VAL A 15 -4.70 4.19 -47.27
CA VAL A 15 -3.75 4.13 -46.15
C VAL A 15 -4.46 4.55 -44.86
N ILE A 16 -5.26 5.61 -44.90
CA ILE A 16 -6.07 6.07 -43.77
C ILE A 16 -7.06 4.98 -43.34
N GLY A 17 -7.68 4.28 -44.29
CA GLY A 17 -8.55 3.13 -44.01
C GLY A 17 -7.84 1.98 -43.30
N TRP A 18 -6.60 1.66 -43.70
CA TRP A 18 -5.78 0.66 -43.02
C TRP A 18 -5.34 1.10 -41.62
N CYS A 19 -4.98 2.36 -41.43
CA CYS A 19 -4.66 2.89 -40.10
C CYS A 19 -5.88 2.83 -39.16
N LEU A 20 -7.06 3.23 -39.64
CA LEU A 20 -8.30 3.14 -38.86
C LEU A 20 -8.68 1.70 -38.52
N ALA A 21 -8.53 0.77 -39.46
CA ALA A 21 -8.77 -0.65 -39.20
C ALA A 21 -7.81 -1.21 -38.14
N GLY A 22 -6.54 -0.81 -38.16
CA GLY A 22 -5.55 -1.18 -37.14
C GLY A 22 -5.91 -0.67 -35.75
N VAL A 23 -6.33 0.59 -35.65
CA VAL A 23 -6.78 1.19 -34.37
C VAL A 23 -7.99 0.43 -33.82
N VAL A 24 -9.03 0.22 -34.64
CA VAL A 24 -10.23 -0.52 -34.21
C VAL A 24 -9.87 -1.96 -33.82
N GLY A 25 -8.97 -2.61 -34.55
CA GLY A 25 -8.47 -3.95 -34.22
C GLY A 25 -7.77 -4.02 -32.85
N MET A 26 -6.91 -3.05 -32.51
CA MET A 26 -6.24 -3.01 -31.22
C MET A 26 -7.22 -2.81 -30.05
N PHE A 27 -8.22 -1.93 -30.23
CA PHE A 27 -9.25 -1.72 -29.22
C PHE A 27 -10.18 -2.93 -29.06
N ALA A 28 -10.59 -3.55 -30.16
CA ALA A 28 -11.41 -4.77 -30.14
C ALA A 28 -10.67 -5.92 -29.45
N PHE A 29 -9.37 -6.07 -29.70
CA PHE A 29 -8.55 -7.08 -29.04
C PHE A 29 -8.43 -6.82 -27.53
N GLY A 30 -8.18 -5.58 -27.12
CA GLY A 30 -8.13 -5.21 -25.69
C GLY A 30 -9.45 -5.49 -24.96
N PHE A 31 -10.59 -5.19 -25.60
CA PHE A 31 -11.91 -5.46 -25.03
C PHE A 31 -12.24 -6.95 -25.00
N ALA A 32 -11.82 -7.72 -26.01
CA ALA A 32 -12.00 -9.17 -26.05
C ALA A 32 -11.10 -9.93 -25.07
N LEU A 33 -9.96 -9.34 -24.67
CA LEU A 33 -9.02 -9.94 -23.74
C LEU A 33 -9.65 -10.20 -22.36
N VAL A 34 -10.51 -9.28 -21.89
CA VAL A 34 -11.20 -9.38 -20.59
C VAL A 34 -12.08 -10.64 -20.49
N PRO A 35 -13.09 -10.87 -21.35
CA PRO A 35 -13.91 -12.07 -21.29
C PRO A 35 -13.12 -13.34 -21.66
N LEU A 36 -12.06 -13.23 -22.47
CA LEU A 36 -11.18 -14.36 -22.75
C LEU A 36 -10.45 -14.82 -21.48
N TYR A 37 -9.95 -13.89 -20.66
CA TYR A 37 -9.38 -14.23 -19.35
C TYR A 37 -10.42 -14.88 -18.44
N GLU A 38 -11.66 -14.40 -18.41
CA GLU A 38 -12.74 -15.01 -17.61
C GLU A 38 -13.00 -16.46 -18.01
N VAL A 39 -13.05 -16.76 -19.32
CA VAL A 39 -13.24 -18.14 -19.82
C VAL A 39 -12.04 -19.03 -19.50
N PHE A 40 -10.81 -18.53 -19.65
CA PHE A 40 -9.62 -19.28 -19.23
C PHE A 40 -9.61 -19.54 -17.72
N CYS A 41 -10.04 -18.56 -16.93
CA CYS A 41 -10.20 -18.66 -15.50
C CYS A 41 -11.27 -19.70 -15.08
N ASP A 42 -12.38 -19.77 -15.81
CA ASP A 42 -13.45 -20.77 -15.61
C ASP A 42 -12.98 -22.20 -15.98
N ILE A 43 -12.24 -22.35 -17.09
CA ILE A 43 -11.73 -23.65 -17.54
C ILE A 43 -10.63 -24.18 -16.63
N THR A 44 -9.71 -23.30 -16.19
CA THR A 44 -8.60 -23.68 -15.31
C THR A 44 -9.02 -23.79 -13.84
N GLY A 45 -10.20 -23.25 -13.48
CA GLY A 45 -10.71 -23.25 -12.11
C GLY A 45 -9.91 -22.38 -11.15
N ILE A 46 -9.02 -21.51 -11.66
CA ILE A 46 -8.12 -20.67 -10.86
C ILE A 46 -8.86 -19.41 -10.35
N ASN A 47 -10.08 -19.17 -10.82
CA ASN A 47 -10.87 -18.00 -10.44
C ASN A 47 -12.22 -18.45 -9.91
N GLY A 48 -12.24 -18.83 -8.63
CA GLY A 48 -13.48 -18.98 -7.87
C GLY A 48 -14.29 -17.70 -7.99
N LYS A 49 -15.36 -17.75 -8.79
CA LYS A 49 -16.29 -16.66 -9.09
C LYS A 49 -16.51 -15.69 -7.92
N THR A 50 -16.00 -14.46 -8.04
CA THR A 50 -16.69 -13.23 -7.58
C THR A 50 -16.25 -12.04 -8.45
N GLY A 51 -17.03 -11.72 -9.49
CA GLY A 51 -16.92 -10.44 -10.18
C GLY A 51 -17.59 -9.35 -9.34
N GLY A 52 -16.81 -8.33 -8.95
CA GLY A 52 -17.27 -7.21 -8.13
C GLY A 52 -16.63 -7.18 -6.74
N ARG A 53 -16.68 -6.00 -6.10
CA ARG A 53 -16.28 -5.79 -4.70
C ARG A 53 -16.71 -6.99 -3.85
N TYR A 54 -15.83 -7.48 -2.98
CA TYR A 54 -16.07 -8.62 -2.09
C TYR A 54 -17.35 -8.41 -1.27
N GLU A 55 -18.47 -8.85 -1.86
CA GLU A 55 -19.83 -8.98 -1.31
C GLU A 55 -20.30 -10.43 -1.52
N GLY A 56 -19.36 -11.36 -1.63
CA GLY A 56 -19.70 -12.77 -1.51
C GLY A 56 -20.27 -13.00 -0.11
N PRO A 57 -21.35 -13.78 0.05
CA PRO A 57 -21.71 -14.25 1.37
C PRO A 57 -20.44 -14.91 1.90
N VAL A 58 -20.03 -14.59 3.13
CA VAL A 58 -19.17 -15.47 3.90
C VAL A 58 -19.74 -16.86 3.62
N SER A 59 -19.06 -17.70 2.85
CA SER A 59 -19.50 -19.07 2.68
C SER A 59 -19.42 -19.61 4.09
N THR A 60 -20.54 -19.54 4.81
CA THR A 60 -20.66 -19.76 6.26
C THR A 60 -20.64 -21.25 6.55
N GLU A 61 -19.97 -21.97 5.66
CA GLU A 61 -19.73 -23.35 5.78
C GLU A 61 -18.31 -23.38 6.32
N VAL A 62 -18.16 -23.92 7.51
CA VAL A 62 -16.86 -24.19 8.12
C VAL A 62 -16.53 -25.63 7.79
N ASP A 63 -15.32 -25.90 7.29
CA ASP A 63 -14.90 -27.29 7.10
C ASP A 63 -14.56 -27.90 8.47
N GLN A 64 -15.57 -28.46 9.14
CA GLN A 64 -15.41 -29.10 10.45
C GLN A 64 -14.62 -30.41 10.40
N LYS A 65 -14.43 -31.00 9.21
CA LYS A 65 -13.70 -32.27 9.08
C LYS A 65 -12.20 -32.03 9.05
N ARG A 66 -11.77 -30.86 8.58
CA ARG A 66 -10.36 -30.50 8.48
C ARG A 66 -9.92 -29.62 9.64
N GLN A 67 -8.76 -29.93 10.19
CA GLN A 67 -8.13 -29.16 11.25
C GLN A 67 -6.78 -28.64 10.76
N VAL A 68 -6.54 -27.35 10.97
CA VAL A 68 -5.26 -26.70 10.68
C VAL A 68 -4.68 -26.15 11.98
N LYS A 69 -3.44 -26.51 12.27
CA LYS A 69 -2.73 -25.97 13.44
C LYS A 69 -2.08 -24.64 13.07
N VAL A 70 -2.42 -23.58 13.78
CA VAL A 70 -1.75 -22.28 13.65
C VAL A 70 -0.84 -22.09 14.86
N GLN A 71 0.44 -21.82 14.60
CA GLN A 71 1.45 -21.53 15.61
C GLN A 71 1.76 -20.03 15.58
N PHE A 72 1.95 -19.45 16.76
CA PHE A 72 2.24 -18.03 16.92
C PHE A 72 3.61 -17.84 17.54
N ILE A 73 4.44 -17.06 16.86
CA ILE A 73 5.78 -16.72 17.31
C ILE A 73 5.86 -15.20 17.38
N ALA A 74 6.43 -14.70 18.48
CA ALA A 74 6.75 -13.31 18.68
C ALA A 74 8.27 -13.19 18.82
N GLN A 75 8.86 -12.29 18.05
CA GLN A 75 10.30 -12.02 18.07
C GLN A 75 10.53 -10.52 18.22
N ASN A 76 11.61 -10.16 18.89
CA ASN A 76 12.08 -8.79 18.97
C ASN A 76 13.19 -8.58 17.94
N GLY A 77 13.07 -7.52 17.15
CA GLY A 77 14.13 -7.08 16.26
C GLY A 77 15.35 -6.54 17.04
N PRO A 78 16.47 -6.28 16.33
CA PRO A 78 17.68 -5.77 16.96
C PRO A 78 17.43 -4.48 17.73
N GLY A 79 17.83 -4.44 18.99
CA GLY A 79 17.71 -3.26 19.84
C GLY A 79 16.30 -2.95 20.34
N MET A 80 15.33 -3.86 20.22
CA MET A 80 13.97 -3.69 20.74
C MET A 80 13.88 -4.14 22.22
N PRO A 81 13.70 -3.22 23.20
CA PRO A 81 13.69 -3.54 24.63
C PRO A 81 12.32 -3.97 25.17
N TRP A 82 11.27 -3.97 24.33
CA TRP A 82 9.92 -4.31 24.72
C TRP A 82 9.76 -5.79 25.03
N THR A 83 8.79 -6.14 25.87
CA THR A 83 8.37 -7.54 26.01
C THR A 83 7.23 -7.81 25.04
N PHE A 84 7.46 -8.69 24.08
CA PHE A 84 6.48 -9.07 23.07
C PHE A 84 6.32 -10.59 23.06
N ARG A 85 5.09 -11.06 23.28
CA ARG A 85 4.78 -12.50 23.35
C ARG A 85 3.35 -12.79 22.91
N PRO A 86 3.07 -13.92 22.26
CA PRO A 86 1.70 -14.33 22.04
C PRO A 86 1.05 -14.73 23.38
N ARG A 87 -0.26 -14.50 23.53
CA ARG A 87 -1.02 -15.04 24.67
C ARG A 87 -1.21 -16.56 24.57
N GLN A 88 -1.22 -17.09 23.35
CA GLN A 88 -1.37 -18.50 23.04
C GLN A 88 -0.32 -18.87 21.98
N THR A 89 0.46 -19.94 22.19
CA THR A 89 1.54 -20.33 21.27
C THR A 89 1.05 -21.15 20.08
N SER A 90 -0.09 -21.83 20.21
CA SER A 90 -0.74 -22.51 19.09
C SER A 90 -2.22 -22.74 19.35
N ILE A 91 -3.00 -22.77 18.27
CA ILE A 91 -4.41 -23.16 18.27
C ILE A 91 -4.70 -24.06 17.07
N THR A 92 -5.76 -24.85 17.18
CA THR A 92 -6.29 -25.61 16.06
C THR A 92 -7.56 -24.93 15.59
N VAL A 93 -7.65 -24.64 14.30
CA VAL A 93 -8.80 -23.95 13.68
C VAL A 93 -9.36 -24.79 12.54
N HIS A 94 -10.62 -24.55 12.23
CA HIS A 94 -11.27 -25.09 11.06
C HIS A 94 -11.23 -24.09 9.90
N PRO A 95 -10.85 -24.51 8.68
CA PRO A 95 -10.89 -23.62 7.52
C PRO A 95 -12.30 -23.03 7.30
N GLY A 96 -12.35 -21.71 7.09
CA GLY A 96 -13.57 -20.91 7.00
C GLY A 96 -14.06 -20.32 8.35
N GLU A 97 -13.48 -20.72 9.49
CA GLU A 97 -13.85 -20.20 10.80
C GLU A 97 -13.03 -18.94 11.17
N PRO A 98 -13.68 -17.80 11.48
CA PRO A 98 -12.98 -16.63 12.02
C PRO A 98 -12.52 -16.92 13.44
N THR A 99 -11.22 -16.76 13.68
CA THR A 99 -10.61 -16.97 14.99
C THR A 99 -9.91 -15.71 15.48
N GLN A 100 -10.06 -15.41 16.77
CA GLN A 100 -9.41 -14.29 17.42
C GLN A 100 -8.35 -14.77 18.41
N VAL A 101 -7.17 -14.16 18.33
CA VAL A 101 -6.06 -14.35 19.27
C VAL A 101 -5.53 -12.99 19.73
N ALA A 102 -4.70 -12.97 20.78
CA ALA A 102 -4.10 -11.75 21.29
C ALA A 102 -2.59 -11.88 21.46
N PHE A 103 -1.87 -10.80 21.18
CA PHE A 103 -0.45 -10.65 21.47
C PHE A 103 -0.25 -9.61 22.56
N PHE A 104 0.59 -9.90 23.53
CA PHE A 104 0.96 -8.98 24.60
C PHE A 104 2.20 -8.19 24.20
N ALA A 105 2.15 -6.86 24.34
CA ALA A 105 3.28 -5.96 24.20
C ALA A 105 3.41 -5.05 25.44
N GLU A 106 4.64 -4.82 25.90
CA GLU A 106 4.94 -3.96 27.04
C GLU A 106 6.18 -3.11 26.76
N ASN A 107 6.04 -1.79 26.91
CA ASN A 107 7.16 -0.86 26.84
C ASN A 107 7.88 -0.79 28.19
N ARG A 108 9.03 -1.46 28.29
CA ARG A 108 9.87 -1.47 29.51
C ARG A 108 10.81 -0.28 29.65
N THR A 109 10.73 0.70 28.75
CA THR A 109 11.59 1.89 28.80
C THR A 109 10.96 2.99 29.64
N ALA A 110 11.78 3.98 30.03
CA ALA A 110 11.33 5.15 30.77
C ALA A 110 10.76 6.27 29.88
N ALA A 111 10.63 6.04 28.57
CA ALA A 111 10.16 7.02 27.61
C ALA A 111 9.06 6.43 26.71
N ALA A 112 8.27 7.31 26.10
CA ALA A 112 7.34 6.88 25.06
C ALA A 112 8.14 6.37 23.84
N MET A 113 7.73 5.24 23.29
CA MET A 113 8.41 4.60 22.16
C MET A 113 7.37 4.12 21.16
N THR A 114 7.68 4.25 19.88
CA THR A 114 6.83 3.78 18.79
C THR A 114 7.43 2.51 18.21
N ALA A 115 6.64 1.44 18.13
CA ALA A 115 7.06 0.17 17.55
C ALA A 115 6.09 -0.30 16.47
N GLN A 116 6.57 -1.13 15.56
CA GLN A 116 5.75 -1.76 14.53
C GLN A 116 6.10 -3.24 14.43
N ALA A 117 5.07 -4.09 14.36
CA ALA A 117 5.25 -5.53 14.20
C ALA A 117 5.12 -5.92 12.73
N ILE A 118 6.16 -6.55 12.18
CA ILE A 118 6.18 -7.02 10.80
C ILE A 118 5.82 -8.51 10.78
N PRO A 119 4.77 -8.93 10.05
CA PRO A 119 4.38 -10.32 9.95
C PRO A 119 5.21 -11.12 8.94
N SER A 120 5.36 -12.41 9.22
CA SER A 120 5.83 -13.44 8.31
C SER A 120 5.01 -14.73 8.51
N LEU A 121 4.67 -15.41 7.43
CA LEU A 121 3.93 -16.67 7.47
C LEU A 121 4.73 -17.79 6.81
N SER A 122 4.75 -18.96 7.44
CA SER A 122 5.38 -20.17 6.92
C SER A 122 4.42 -21.38 6.98
N PRO A 123 4.38 -22.25 5.95
CA PRO A 123 5.07 -22.12 4.66
C PRO A 123 4.51 -20.97 3.81
N SER A 124 5.33 -20.42 2.91
CA SER A 124 4.94 -19.27 2.08
C SER A 124 3.69 -19.52 1.24
N GLN A 125 3.48 -20.76 0.80
CA GLN A 125 2.29 -21.20 0.04
C GLN A 125 0.99 -20.99 0.83
N GLY A 126 1.03 -21.03 2.16
CA GLY A 126 -0.13 -20.80 3.02
C GLY A 126 -0.53 -19.32 3.13
N THR A 127 0.30 -18.38 2.65
CA THR A 127 0.07 -16.94 2.80
C THR A 127 -1.13 -16.45 2.00
N LEU A 128 -1.37 -17.06 0.83
CA LEU A 128 -2.50 -16.70 -0.04
C LEU A 128 -3.85 -17.02 0.61
N PHE A 129 -3.87 -17.99 1.52
CA PHE A 129 -5.07 -18.54 2.16
C PHE A 129 -5.23 -18.06 3.61
N PHE A 130 -4.37 -17.17 4.09
CA PHE A 130 -4.44 -16.62 5.44
C PHE A 130 -4.87 -15.17 5.40
N HIS A 131 -6.15 -14.90 5.70
CA HIS A 131 -6.72 -13.57 5.64
C HIS A 131 -6.75 -12.94 7.02
N LYS A 132 -6.05 -11.82 7.18
CA LYS A 132 -6.15 -10.97 8.37
C LYS A 132 -7.29 -9.99 8.15
N THR A 133 -8.36 -10.12 8.92
CA THR A 133 -9.56 -9.32 8.73
C THR A 133 -9.48 -7.97 9.44
N GLU A 134 -8.67 -7.85 10.50
CA GLU A 134 -8.57 -6.63 11.29
C GLU A 134 -7.11 -6.38 11.71
N CYS A 135 -6.54 -5.26 11.26
CA CYS A 135 -5.13 -4.94 11.53
C CYS A 135 -4.87 -3.43 11.61
N PHE A 136 -5.48 -2.75 12.59
CA PHE A 136 -5.04 -1.39 12.96
C PHE A 136 -3.98 -1.41 14.08
N CYS A 137 -4.02 -2.42 14.95
CA CYS A 137 -3.15 -2.55 16.11
C CYS A 137 -1.71 -2.97 15.80
N PHE A 138 -1.42 -3.49 14.59
CA PHE A 138 -0.05 -3.88 14.19
C PHE A 138 0.61 -2.84 13.26
N ASN A 139 -0.04 -1.69 13.06
CA ASN A 139 0.63 -0.49 12.59
C ASN A 139 1.56 0.06 13.68
N GLN A 140 2.12 1.24 13.45
CA GLN A 140 2.89 1.96 14.45
C GLN A 140 2.06 2.17 15.73
N GLN A 141 2.44 1.50 16.82
CA GLN A 141 1.87 1.68 18.15
C GLN A 141 2.84 2.48 18.99
N THR A 142 2.37 3.60 19.54
CA THR A 142 3.12 4.38 20.52
C THR A 142 2.65 3.99 21.90
N LEU A 143 3.55 3.46 22.72
CA LEU A 143 3.29 3.13 24.12
C LEU A 143 4.09 4.07 25.03
N ALA A 144 3.44 4.57 26.07
CA ALA A 144 4.09 5.33 27.13
C ALA A 144 5.06 4.46 27.94
N ALA A 145 5.85 5.10 28.82
CA ALA A 145 6.78 4.41 29.69
C ALA A 145 6.05 3.42 30.62
N GLY A 146 6.46 2.15 30.61
CA GLY A 146 5.84 1.10 31.43
C GLY A 146 4.46 0.65 30.94
N GLU A 147 3.95 1.18 29.84
CA GLU A 147 2.61 0.84 29.34
C GLU A 147 2.61 -0.54 28.69
N SER A 148 1.53 -1.30 28.92
CA SER A 148 1.30 -2.61 28.31
C SER A 148 -0.05 -2.65 27.62
N ILE A 149 -0.13 -3.34 26.49
CA ILE A 149 -1.34 -3.50 25.70
C ILE A 149 -1.48 -4.96 25.22
N ASP A 150 -2.73 -5.42 25.13
CA ASP A 150 -3.07 -6.63 24.39
C ASP A 150 -3.58 -6.25 23.00
N MET A 151 -2.88 -6.74 21.98
CA MET A 151 -3.18 -6.49 20.57
C MET A 151 -3.97 -7.67 20.01
N PRO A 152 -5.30 -7.54 19.82
CA PRO A 152 -6.10 -8.59 19.23
C PRO A 152 -5.77 -8.73 17.73
N LEU A 153 -5.83 -9.96 17.24
CA LEU A 153 -5.70 -10.33 15.84
C LEU A 153 -6.86 -11.27 15.50
N VAL A 154 -7.69 -10.86 14.55
CA VAL A 154 -8.71 -11.71 13.95
C VAL A 154 -8.23 -12.17 12.58
N PHE A 155 -8.32 -13.47 12.34
CA PHE A 155 -7.92 -14.07 11.07
C PHE A 155 -8.87 -15.20 10.67
N ILE A 156 -8.87 -15.49 9.36
CA ILE A 156 -9.59 -16.61 8.75
C ILE A 156 -8.59 -17.39 7.89
N VAL A 157 -8.62 -18.72 8.00
CA VAL A 157 -7.88 -19.62 7.08
C VAL A 157 -8.86 -20.10 6.02
N ASP A 158 -8.51 -19.94 4.74
CA ASP A 158 -9.33 -20.39 3.62
C ASP A 158 -9.37 -21.93 3.54
N ARG A 159 -10.52 -22.45 3.08
CA ARG A 159 -10.76 -23.86 2.76
C ARG A 159 -9.93 -24.34 1.58
N GLU A 160 -9.62 -23.46 0.64
CA GLU A 160 -8.80 -23.77 -0.53
C GLU A 160 -7.34 -24.04 -0.19
N LEU A 161 -6.93 -23.88 1.08
CA LEU A 161 -5.60 -24.25 1.55
C LEU A 161 -5.26 -25.69 1.12
N PRO A 162 -4.15 -25.94 0.41
CA PRO A 162 -3.80 -27.29 -0.04
C PRO A 162 -3.72 -28.30 1.10
N ALA A 163 -4.21 -29.54 0.90
CA ALA A 163 -4.37 -30.57 1.93
C ALA A 163 -3.06 -30.99 2.61
N GLU A 164 -1.93 -30.75 1.94
CA GLU A 164 -0.58 -31.02 2.44
C GLU A 164 -0.20 -30.08 3.60
N ILE A 165 -0.77 -28.86 3.61
CA ILE A 165 -0.49 -27.85 4.63
C ILE A 165 -1.44 -28.06 5.82
N LYS A 166 -0.89 -28.65 6.88
CA LYS A 166 -1.59 -28.89 8.16
C LYS A 166 -1.16 -27.93 9.26
N THR A 167 -0.05 -27.23 9.07
CA THR A 167 0.52 -26.32 10.06
C THR A 167 0.93 -25.02 9.40
N LEU A 168 0.42 -23.92 9.95
CA LEU A 168 0.79 -22.56 9.59
C LEU A 168 1.51 -21.94 10.78
N THR A 169 2.60 -21.23 10.55
CA THR A 169 3.34 -20.52 11.59
C THR A 169 3.31 -19.04 11.26
N LEU A 170 2.60 -18.27 12.07
CA LEU A 170 2.57 -16.82 12.01
C LEU A 170 3.63 -16.27 12.98
N SER A 171 4.68 -15.72 12.42
CA SER A 171 5.72 -15.02 13.17
C SER A 171 5.55 -13.52 13.04
N TYR A 172 5.59 -12.80 14.15
CA TYR A 172 5.72 -11.35 14.16
C TYR A 172 7.07 -10.97 14.72
N THR A 173 7.77 -10.06 14.02
CA THR A 173 8.99 -9.44 14.52
C THR A 173 8.72 -7.96 14.81
N LEU A 174 8.95 -7.55 16.05
CA LEU A 174 8.71 -6.18 16.51
C LEU A 174 9.95 -5.31 16.30
N TYR A 175 9.80 -4.18 15.63
CA TYR A 175 10.88 -3.22 15.37
C TYR A 175 10.59 -1.86 15.97
N ASP A 176 11.65 -1.19 16.41
CA ASP A 176 11.63 0.20 16.83
C ASP A 176 11.42 1.12 15.62
N GLN A 177 10.44 2.02 15.71
CA GLN A 177 10.15 3.05 14.71
C GLN A 177 10.33 4.48 15.26
N SER A 178 10.75 4.62 16.52
CA SER A 178 10.96 5.93 17.18
C SER A 178 12.01 6.80 16.49
N LYS A 179 12.97 6.20 15.78
CA LYS A 179 14.03 6.92 15.03
C LYS A 179 13.61 7.38 13.64
N LEU A 180 12.66 6.69 13.01
CA LEU A 180 12.14 7.03 11.67
C LEU A 180 11.07 8.13 11.74
N GLY A 181 10.46 8.37 12.91
CA GLY A 181 9.47 9.43 13.16
C GLY A 181 10.04 10.80 13.53
N GLN A 182 11.37 10.94 13.69
CA GLN A 182 11.99 12.23 14.03
C GLN A 182 12.01 13.23 12.86
N ASP A 183 11.69 12.78 11.64
CA ASP A 183 11.44 13.67 10.49
C ASP A 183 9.96 14.08 10.35
N ALA A 184 9.04 13.42 11.07
CA ALA A 184 7.60 13.69 11.02
C ALA A 184 7.10 14.57 12.18
N ALA A 185 7.87 14.66 13.28
CA ALA A 185 7.72 15.73 14.24
C ALA A 185 8.44 16.96 13.69
N ALA A 186 7.79 17.66 12.74
CA ALA A 186 8.19 19.02 12.40
C ALA A 186 8.38 19.77 13.72
N PRO A 187 9.55 20.41 13.97
CA PRO A 187 9.68 21.26 15.13
C PRO A 187 8.55 22.27 15.01
N ALA A 188 7.75 22.42 16.07
CA ALA A 188 6.91 23.59 16.20
C ALA A 188 7.86 24.78 16.07
N VAL A 189 7.93 25.36 14.87
CA VAL A 189 8.59 26.63 14.63
C VAL A 189 7.75 27.60 15.45
N SER A 190 8.16 27.81 16.69
CA SER A 190 7.74 28.96 17.48
C SER A 190 8.07 30.16 16.60
N GLN A 191 7.03 30.75 16.02
CA GLN A 191 7.14 32.01 15.31
C GLN A 191 7.54 33.06 16.36
N GLN A 192 8.84 33.14 16.63
CA GLN A 192 9.43 34.29 17.28
C GLN A 192 9.34 35.42 16.26
N LEU A 193 8.21 36.13 16.28
CA LEU A 193 7.99 37.28 15.43
C LEU A 193 9.09 38.31 15.72
N PRO A 194 9.78 38.83 14.69
CA PRO A 194 10.77 39.87 14.89
C PRO A 194 10.10 41.15 15.39
N PRO A 195 10.79 41.97 16.22
CA PRO A 195 10.18 43.07 16.99
C PRO A 195 9.56 44.19 16.14
N TRP A 196 9.79 44.20 14.83
CA TRP A 196 9.25 45.21 13.92
C TRP A 196 7.78 44.98 13.52
N GLN A 197 7.16 43.84 13.85
CA GLN A 197 5.75 43.57 13.51
C GLN A 197 4.72 44.03 14.56
N LEU A 198 5.13 44.66 15.67
CA LEU A 198 4.21 45.10 16.74
C LEU A 198 3.57 46.50 16.52
N THR A 199 3.92 47.23 15.46
CA THR A 199 3.59 48.67 15.34
C THR A 199 2.88 49.10 14.04
N ALA A 200 2.21 48.21 13.32
CA ALA A 200 1.45 48.62 12.13
C ALA A 200 -0.03 48.92 12.46
N PRO A 201 -0.49 50.19 12.40
CA PRO A 201 -1.92 50.48 12.50
C PRO A 201 -2.63 49.94 11.26
N ARG A 202 -3.75 49.24 11.49
CA ARG A 202 -4.64 48.67 10.47
C ARG A 202 -5.30 49.80 9.67
N ARG A 203 -4.57 50.38 8.72
CA ARG A 203 -5.11 51.32 7.72
C ARG A 203 -5.26 50.58 6.40
N LEU A 204 -6.49 50.19 6.11
CA LEU A 204 -6.95 49.77 4.79
C LEU A 204 -6.48 50.79 3.75
N MET A 205 -5.85 50.35 2.64
CA MET A 205 -5.69 51.05 1.34
C MET A 205 -4.86 50.15 0.38
N PRO A 206 -4.94 50.33 -0.94
CA PRO A 206 -5.59 49.38 -1.85
C PRO A 206 -4.60 48.64 -2.75
N TRP A 207 -5.15 47.66 -3.47
CA TRP A 207 -4.54 46.63 -4.33
C TRP A 207 -3.79 47.12 -5.59
N GLU A 208 -3.20 48.32 -5.61
CA GLU A 208 -2.57 48.85 -6.82
C GLU A 208 -1.07 49.12 -6.68
N THR A 209 -0.33 48.59 -7.68
CA THR A 209 1.03 48.95 -8.13
C THR A 209 2.22 48.33 -7.40
N ILE A 210 2.77 47.24 -7.96
CA ILE A 210 4.22 47.06 -8.01
C ILE A 210 4.62 46.68 -9.46
N PRO A 211 5.39 47.54 -10.15
CA PRO A 211 5.90 47.29 -11.50
C PRO A 211 7.07 46.30 -11.50
N TRP A 212 7.09 45.50 -12.56
CA TRP A 212 8.17 44.63 -13.01
C TRP A 212 9.45 45.45 -13.28
N ALA A 213 10.60 44.80 -13.12
CA ALA A 213 11.97 45.25 -13.45
C ALA A 213 12.68 46.16 -12.42
N THR A 214 13.66 45.59 -11.71
CA THR A 214 15.09 45.75 -12.05
C THR A 214 15.96 45.18 -10.92
N MET A 215 16.68 44.09 -11.18
CA MET A 215 17.96 43.82 -10.50
C MET A 215 18.95 43.18 -11.50
N PRO A 216 20.22 43.62 -11.49
CA PRO A 216 21.23 43.23 -12.48
C PRO A 216 21.89 41.90 -12.09
N GLY A 217 21.90 40.94 -13.04
CA GLY A 217 22.62 39.68 -12.90
C GLY A 217 24.01 39.77 -13.53
N ASN A 218 25.05 39.47 -12.75
CA ASN A 218 26.40 39.22 -13.23
C ASN A 218 26.97 37.98 -12.53
N ILE A 219 26.96 36.82 -13.20
CA ILE A 219 27.94 35.75 -13.00
C ILE A 219 27.92 34.76 -14.18
N THR A 220 28.92 34.96 -15.04
CA THR A 220 29.75 34.02 -15.81
C THR A 220 29.38 32.52 -15.79
N THR A 221 29.16 31.94 -16.97
CA THR A 221 29.40 30.51 -17.23
C THR A 221 30.14 30.38 -18.56
N THR A 222 31.45 30.11 -18.49
CA THR A 222 32.27 29.67 -19.61
C THR A 222 32.20 28.15 -19.69
N MET A 223 31.53 27.62 -20.73
CA MET A 223 31.80 26.26 -21.23
C MET A 223 32.43 26.40 -22.62
N THR A 224 33.74 26.16 -22.70
CA THR A 224 34.47 26.04 -23.96
C THR A 224 34.23 24.66 -24.56
N ASN A 225 33.67 24.67 -25.77
CA ASN A 225 33.42 23.54 -26.65
C ASN A 225 34.66 23.34 -27.54
N ASN A 226 35.24 22.12 -27.53
CA ASN A 226 36.33 21.72 -28.42
C ASN A 226 35.75 21.29 -29.76
N GLY A 227 36.11 22.04 -30.81
CA GLY A 227 36.22 21.59 -32.20
C GLY A 227 37.67 21.69 -32.63
#